data_AF-A0A803PDE2-F1
#
_entry.id   AF-A0A803PDE2-F1
#
_cell.length_a   1.000
_cell.length_b   1.000
_cell.length_c   1.000
_cell.angle_alpha   90.00
_cell.angle_beta   90.00
_cell.angle_gamma   90.00
#
_symmetry.space_group_name_H-M   'P 1'
#
loop_
_entity.id
_entity.type
_entity.pdbx_description
1 polymer ?
#
loop_
_entity_poly.entity_id
_entity_poly.type
_entity_poly.pdbx_seq_one_letter_code
_entity_poly.pdbx_strand_id
1 'polypeptide(L)'
;MGVLANVKEKVLEKLAAAAVPAEALDKARRLLETTVRDATQAAHAISKDAIFRIKTHLVDIFPSFSPALTSKMVDEAEKEAVAAETETNKDENSITISSHPESYNIPTSRL
;
A
#
# COMPACT_ATOMS: atom_id res chain seq x y z
N MET A 1 -6.22 -3.40 -12.63
CA MET A 1 -6.65 -2.26 -11.78
C MET A 1 -5.39 -1.49 -11.45
N GLY A 2 -5.31 -0.17 -11.68
CA GLY A 2 -4.10 0.59 -11.35
C GLY A 2 -4.05 0.96 -9.86
N VAL A 3 -2.84 1.11 -9.30
CA VAL A 3 -2.51 1.53 -7.92
C VAL A 3 -3.57 2.42 -7.26
N LEU A 4 -3.95 3.52 -7.91
CA LEU A 4 -4.88 4.52 -7.40
C LEU A 4 -6.30 3.99 -7.13
N ALA A 5 -6.78 3.07 -7.97
CA ALA A 5 -8.09 2.45 -7.77
C ALA A 5 -8.09 1.57 -6.50
N ASN A 6 -6.99 0.84 -6.27
CA ASN A 6 -6.79 0.05 -5.05
C ASN A 6 -6.66 0.96 -3.82
N VAL A 7 -5.90 2.07 -3.92
CA VAL A 7 -5.79 3.05 -2.82
C VAL A 7 -7.15 3.62 -2.45
N LYS A 8 -8.00 3.96 -3.43
CA LYS A 8 -9.38 4.41 -3.18
C LYS A 8 -10.14 3.41 -2.31
N GLU A 9 -10.16 2.14 -2.70
CA GLU A 9 -10.91 1.11 -1.98
C GLU A 9 -10.38 0.96 -0.54
N LYS A 10 -9.06 0.85 -0.39
CA LYS A 10 -8.41 0.71 0.91
C LYS A 10 -8.64 1.90 1.84
N VAL A 11 -8.59 3.13 1.34
CA VAL A 11 -8.88 4.33 2.13
C VAL A 11 -10.34 4.32 2.58
N LEU A 12 -11.28 3.94 1.71
CA LEU A 12 -12.70 3.86 2.07
C LEU A 12 -12.96 2.80 3.14
N GLU A 13 -12.32 1.64 3.05
CA GLU A 13 -12.41 0.58 4.06
C GLU A 13 -11.90 1.06 5.42
N LYS A 14 -10.73 1.72 5.45
CA LYS A 14 -10.16 2.26 6.70
C LYS A 14 -11.04 3.36 7.31
N LEU A 15 -11.62 4.23 6.48
CA LEU A 15 -12.55 5.26 6.94
C LEU A 15 -13.84 4.65 7.50
N ALA A 16 -14.40 3.65 6.82
CA ALA A 16 -15.57 2.92 7.31
C ALA A 16 -15.28 2.21 8.65
N ALA A 17 -14.11 1.59 8.78
CA ALA A 17 -13.64 0.96 10.02
C ALA A 17 -13.41 1.97 11.16
N ALA A 18 -13.06 3.21 10.82
CA ALA A 18 -12.91 4.30 11.79
C ALA A 18 -14.26 4.91 12.25
N ALA A 19 -15.39 4.30 11.89
CA ALA A 19 -16.74 4.70 12.29
C ALA A 19 -17.05 6.18 11.97
N VAL A 20 -16.55 6.67 10.84
CA VAL A 20 -16.78 8.06 10.42
C VAL A 20 -18.24 8.29 10.00
N PRO A 21 -18.73 9.53 10.05
CA PRO A 21 -20.07 9.86 9.58
C PRO A 21 -20.25 9.52 8.10
N ALA A 22 -21.42 8.98 7.73
CA ALA A 22 -21.73 8.60 6.36
C ALA A 22 -21.61 9.78 5.36
N GLU A 23 -21.93 10.99 5.80
CA GLU A 23 -21.78 12.20 4.96
C GLU A 23 -20.31 12.48 4.61
N ALA A 24 -19.41 12.33 5.58
CA ALA A 24 -17.98 12.54 5.37
C ALA A 24 -17.37 11.38 4.55
N LEU A 25 -17.87 10.16 4.72
CA LEU A 25 -17.51 9.01 3.89
C LEU A 25 -17.92 9.21 2.42
N ASP A 26 -19.11 9.74 2.13
CA ASP A 26 -19.55 10.03 0.75
C ASP A 26 -18.69 11.14 0.11
N LYS A 27 -18.37 12.20 0.87
CA LYS A 27 -17.45 13.25 0.43
C LYS A 27 -16.07 12.69 0.08
N ALA A 28 -15.52 11.83 0.95
CA ALA A 28 -14.25 11.17 0.72
C ALA A 28 -14.29 10.26 -0.53
N ARG A 29 -15.37 9.51 -0.71
CA ARG A 29 -15.58 8.68 -1.89
C ARG A 29 -15.59 9.51 -3.17
N ARG A 30 -16.35 10.59 -3.23
CA ARG A 30 -16.41 11.49 -4.41
C ARG A 30 -15.06 12.10 -4.72
N LEU A 31 -14.32 12.52 -3.70
CA LEU A 31 -12.96 13.03 -3.84
C LEU A 31 -12.05 11.98 -4.47
N LEU A 32 -11.99 10.78 -3.89
CA LEU A 32 -11.12 9.70 -4.38
C LEU A 32 -11.52 9.28 -5.81
N GLU A 33 -12.81 9.19 -6.14
CA GLU A 33 -13.26 8.91 -7.50
C GLU A 33 -12.83 9.99 -8.49
N THR A 34 -12.90 11.26 -8.10
CA THR A 34 -12.45 12.38 -8.94
C THR A 34 -10.96 12.30 -9.18
N THR A 35 -10.17 12.09 -8.12
CA THR A 35 -8.71 11.97 -8.21
C THR A 35 -8.26 10.78 -9.05
N VAL A 36 -8.92 9.62 -8.91
CA VAL A 36 -8.63 8.43 -9.73
C VAL A 36 -8.91 8.70 -11.21
N ARG A 37 -10.02 9.37 -11.54
CA ARG A 37 -10.32 9.75 -12.93
C ARG A 37 -9.29 10.72 -13.49
N ASP A 38 -8.94 11.76 -12.74
CA ASP A 38 -7.95 12.79 -13.11
C ASP A 38 -6.56 12.15 -13.37
N ALA A 39 -6.12 11.25 -12.47
CA ALA A 39 -4.85 10.56 -12.59
C ALA A 39 -4.83 9.51 -13.72
N THR A 40 -5.96 8.86 -14.00
CA THR A 40 -6.08 7.91 -15.13
C THR A 40 -5.98 8.63 -16.47
N GLN A 41 -6.49 9.85 -16.58
CA GLN A 41 -6.37 10.68 -17.78
C GLN A 41 -4.94 11.17 -18.04
N ALA A 42 -4.11 11.28 -16.99
CA ALA A 42 -2.81 11.92 -17.07
C ALA A 42 -1.61 10.97 -17.33
N ALA A 43 -1.86 9.73 -17.79
CA ALA A 43 -0.85 8.77 -18.26
C ALA A 43 0.39 8.59 -17.34
N HIS A 44 0.24 7.69 -16.35
CA HIS A 44 1.30 6.90 -15.71
C HIS A 44 2.31 7.57 -14.75
N ALA A 45 2.49 8.90 -14.73
CA ALA A 45 3.44 9.56 -13.80
C ALA A 45 2.81 10.21 -12.54
N ILE A 46 1.49 10.20 -12.42
CA ILE A 46 0.73 11.09 -11.51
C ILE A 46 0.37 10.45 -10.15
N SER A 47 0.67 9.17 -9.92
CA SER A 47 0.21 8.46 -8.71
C SER A 47 0.64 9.11 -7.38
N LYS A 48 1.86 9.65 -7.29
CA LYS A 48 2.33 10.34 -6.08
C LYS A 48 1.66 11.69 -5.84
N ASP A 49 1.46 12.47 -6.89
CA ASP A 49 0.78 13.78 -6.80
C ASP A 49 -0.70 13.57 -6.42
N ALA A 50 -1.35 12.60 -7.04
CA ALA A 50 -2.70 12.20 -6.73
C ALA A 50 -2.85 11.76 -5.25
N ILE A 51 -1.91 10.96 -4.75
CA ILE A 51 -1.91 10.54 -3.33
C ILE A 51 -1.68 11.74 -2.40
N PHE A 52 -0.79 12.65 -2.75
CA PHE A 52 -0.59 13.88 -1.98
C PHE A 52 -1.87 14.72 -1.91
N ARG A 53 -2.56 14.90 -3.05
CA ARG A 53 -3.85 15.61 -3.12
C ARG A 53 -4.92 14.92 -2.27
N ILE A 54 -4.97 13.59 -2.27
CA ILE A 54 -5.86 12.80 -1.40
C ILE A 54 -5.58 13.08 0.07
N LYS A 55 -4.31 13.06 0.49
CA LYS A 55 -3.91 13.35 1.88
C LYS A 55 -4.36 14.75 2.30
N THR A 56 -4.08 15.75 1.48
CA THR A 56 -4.43 17.15 1.78
C THR A 56 -5.95 17.34 1.89
N HIS A 57 -6.72 16.82 0.94
CA HIS A 57 -8.17 17.01 0.94
C HIS A 57 -8.91 16.15 1.97
N LEU A 58 -8.38 14.99 2.35
CA LEU A 58 -8.99 14.19 3.43
C LEU A 58 -8.91 14.90 4.78
N VAL A 59 -7.86 15.68 5.04
CA VAL A 59 -7.76 16.48 6.28
C VAL A 59 -8.86 17.53 6.35
N ASP A 60 -9.25 18.09 5.20
CA ASP A 60 -10.34 19.07 5.11
C ASP A 60 -11.73 18.43 5.32
N ILE A 61 -11.92 17.21 4.80
CA ILE A 61 -13.18 16.45 4.98
C ILE A 61 -13.32 15.92 6.41
N PHE A 62 -12.20 15.58 7.04
CA PHE A 62 -12.13 14.96 8.36
C PHE A 62 -11.31 15.81 9.34
N PRO A 63 -11.76 17.02 9.70
CA PRO A 63 -11.02 17.89 10.64
C PRO A 63 -10.92 17.30 12.05
N SER A 64 -11.79 16.33 12.38
CA SER A 64 -11.73 15.57 13.63
C SER A 64 -10.56 14.58 13.67
N PHE A 65 -10.00 14.22 12.51
CA PHE A 65 -8.82 13.37 12.42
C PHE A 65 -7.58 14.26 12.37
N SER A 66 -6.55 13.89 13.13
CA SER A 66 -5.27 14.58 13.05
C SER A 66 -4.69 14.43 11.64
N PRO A 67 -4.06 15.49 11.06
CA PRO A 67 -3.39 15.39 9.76
C PRO A 67 -2.41 14.21 9.66
N ALA A 68 -1.74 13.89 10.76
CA ALA A 68 -0.84 12.75 10.86
C ALA A 68 -1.56 11.40 10.77
N LEU A 69 -2.75 11.30 11.38
CA LEU A 69 -3.56 10.08 11.35
C LEU A 69 -4.13 9.86 9.95
N THR A 70 -4.66 10.91 9.33
CA THR A 70 -5.18 10.87 7.96
C THR A 70 -4.08 10.51 6.96
N SER A 71 -2.89 11.12 7.06
CA SER A 71 -1.76 10.76 6.20
C SER A 71 -1.39 9.28 6.37
N LYS A 72 -1.25 8.79 7.61
CA LYS A 72 -0.93 7.39 7.88
C LYS A 72 -1.93 6.42 7.24
N MET A 73 -3.24 6.69 7.34
CA MET A 73 -4.26 5.84 6.72
C MET A 73 -4.09 5.75 5.20
N VAL A 74 -3.74 6.86 4.54
CA VAL A 74 -3.49 6.90 3.10
C VAL A 74 -2.15 6.24 2.75
N ASP A 75 -1.11 6.45 3.56
CA ASP A 75 0.20 5.79 3.40
C ASP A 75 0.09 4.27 3.51
N GLU A 76 -0.69 3.77 4.47
CA GLU A 76 -0.97 2.34 4.62
C GLU A 76 -1.75 1.80 3.41
N ALA A 77 -2.75 2.54 2.93
CA ALA A 77 -3.52 2.17 1.76
C ALA A 77 -2.67 2.16 0.47
N GLU A 78 -1.77 3.13 0.29
CA GLU A 78 -0.78 3.15 -0.79
C GLU A 78 0.13 1.93 -0.70
N LYS A 79 0.71 1.68 0.47
CA LYS A 79 1.61 0.56 0.68
C LYS A 79 0.93 -0.78 0.37
N GLU A 80 -0.32 -0.98 0.82
CA GLU A 80 -1.10 -2.18 0.51
C GLU A 80 -1.45 -2.29 -0.97
N ALA A 81 -1.80 -1.18 -1.64
CA ALA A 81 -2.10 -1.16 -3.06
C ALA A 81 -0.88 -1.50 -3.92
N VAL A 82 0.27 -0.91 -3.60
CA VAL A 82 1.55 -1.17 -4.28
C VAL A 82 2.06 -2.57 -3.97
N ALA A 83 1.88 -3.07 -2.73
CA ALA A 83 2.20 -4.45 -2.38
C ALA A 83 1.40 -5.43 -3.25
N ALA A 84 0.08 -5.24 -3.38
CA ALA A 84 -0.75 -6.07 -4.24
C ALA A 84 -0.34 -6.08 -5.72
N GLU A 85 0.28 -5.00 -6.22
CA GLU A 85 0.84 -4.93 -7.58
C GLU A 85 2.27 -5.48 -7.69
N THR A 86 3.03 -5.52 -6.60
CA THR A 86 4.41 -6.05 -6.57
C THR A 86 4.50 -7.52 -6.14
N GLU A 87 3.45 -8.06 -5.52
CA GLU A 87 3.33 -9.48 -5.15
C GLU A 87 3.11 -10.41 -6.36
N THR A 88 3.00 -9.88 -7.59
CA THR A 88 3.11 -10.68 -8.83
C THR A 88 4.54 -10.94 -9.28
N ASN A 89 5.57 -10.53 -8.50
CA ASN A 89 6.99 -10.82 -8.76
C ASN A 89 7.79 -11.02 -7.46
N LYS A 90 7.36 -11.92 -6.57
CA LYS A 90 8.19 -12.31 -5.42
C LYS A 90 7.98 -13.75 -4.95
N ASP A 91 7.88 -14.68 -5.89
CA ASP A 91 8.42 -16.01 -5.67
C ASP A 91 9.94 -15.96 -5.94
N GLU A 92 10.70 -16.76 -5.21
CA GLU A 92 12.16 -16.92 -5.27
C GLU A 92 13.00 -15.96 -4.42
N ASN A 93 12.96 -16.16 -3.09
CA ASN A 93 14.22 -16.42 -2.38
C ASN A 93 13.95 -17.15 -1.04
N SER A 94 13.48 -18.40 -1.11
CA SER A 94 13.60 -19.33 0.01
C SER A 94 15.05 -19.85 0.06
N ILE A 95 15.98 -19.10 0.65
CA ILE A 95 17.23 -19.72 1.12
C ILE A 95 16.94 -20.31 2.50
N THR A 96 16.42 -21.53 2.48
CA THR A 96 16.51 -22.45 3.60
C THR A 96 17.99 -22.72 3.85
N ILE A 97 18.63 -21.97 4.75
CA ILE A 97 19.91 -22.39 5.32
C ILE A 97 19.59 -23.55 6.26
N SER A 98 19.55 -24.75 5.67
CA SER A 98 19.50 -26.01 6.41
C SER A 98 20.79 -26.14 7.22
N SER A 99 20.67 -25.94 8.52
CA SER A 99 21.72 -26.26 9.48
C SER A 99 21.95 -27.78 9.47
N HIS A 100 23.11 -28.22 8.98
CA HIS A 100 23.64 -29.55 9.24
C HIS A 100 25.12 -29.43 9.59
N PRO A 101 25.51 -29.63 10.86
CA PRO A 101 26.91 -29.67 11.25
C PRO A 101 27.52 -31.04 10.92
N GLU A 102 28.77 -30.97 10.42
CA GLU A 102 29.87 -31.94 10.57
C GLU A 102 29.60 -33.44 10.37
N SER A 103 30.26 -34.01 9.35
CA SER A 103 30.89 -35.32 9.52
C SER A 103 32.15 -35.44 8.66
N TYR A 104 33.26 -35.63 9.39
CA TYR A 104 34.63 -35.98 9.02
C TYR A 104 34.85 -36.71 7.68
N ASN A 105 35.85 -36.23 6.92
CA ASN A 105 36.58 -37.05 5.96
C ASN A 105 38.09 -36.96 6.26
N ILE A 106 38.61 -38.04 6.85
CA ILE A 106 40.05 -38.32 6.95
C ILE A 106 40.44 -39.04 5.64
N PRO A 107 41.35 -38.52 4.81
CA PRO A 107 41.89 -39.29 3.70
C PRO A 107 42.98 -40.25 4.19
N THR A 108 42.61 -41.53 4.30
CA THR A 108 43.53 -42.67 4.38
C THR A 108 44.18 -42.90 3.01
N SER A 109 45.52 -42.87 2.94
CA SER A 109 46.42 -43.71 2.10
C SER A 109 47.70 -42.94 1.76
N ARG A 110 48.83 -43.32 2.38
CA ARG A 110 49.86 -44.23 1.83
C ARG A 110 50.60 -43.68 0.60
N LEU A 111 51.84 -43.25 0.83
CA LEU A 111 53.07 -43.69 0.14
C LEU A 111 54.29 -43.31 0.97
#